data_AF-A0A537KRU4-F1
#
_entry.id   AF-A0A537KRU4-F1
#
_cell.length_a   1.000
_cell.length_b   1.000
_cell.length_c   1.000
_cell.angle_alpha   90.00
_cell.angle_beta   90.00
_cell.angle_gamma   90.00
#
_symmetry.space_group_name_H-M   'P 1'
#
loop_
_entity.id
_entity.type
_entity.pdbx_description
1 polymer ?
#
loop_
_entity_poly.entity_id
_entity_poly.type
_entity_poly.pdbx_seq_one_letter_code
_entity_poly.pdbx_strand_id
1 'polypeptide(L)'
;GILANKREGDGGTPRGVFRPRRLWWRADRLPRPGTSLPVCRIAADDAWCEDPADRRYNRPLKMAAGEAGDRLRRDDHLYDLIVEIDHNTRPRIAGRGSAVFIHLARPGLAPTAGCIAMPKARLRHLLAKIGAGTRIVIR
;
A
#
# COMPACT_ATOMS: atom_id res chain seq x y z
N GLY A 1 -9.88 -6.87 10.91
CA GLY A 1 -10.19 -8.26 10.49
C GLY A 1 -10.15 -8.38 8.97
N ILE A 2 -10.41 -9.57 8.39
CA ILE A 2 -10.51 -9.74 6.93
C ILE A 2 -11.99 -9.59 6.53
N LEU A 3 -12.28 -8.80 5.48
CA LEU A 3 -13.64 -8.49 5.02
C LEU A 3 -13.83 -8.88 3.56
N ALA A 4 -14.93 -9.59 3.27
CA ALA A 4 -15.30 -9.97 1.91
C ALA A 4 -15.84 -8.79 1.08
N ASN A 5 -16.61 -7.89 1.71
CA ASN A 5 -17.18 -6.71 1.07
C ASN A 5 -16.52 -5.44 1.62
N LYS A 6 -15.23 -5.25 1.32
CA LYS A 6 -14.49 -4.08 1.79
C LYS A 6 -15.11 -2.78 1.30
N ARG A 7 -15.25 -1.82 2.22
CA ARG A 7 -15.64 -0.43 2.00
C ARG A 7 -14.61 0.51 2.60
N GLU A 8 -14.65 1.76 2.15
CA GLU A 8 -13.83 2.81 2.77
C GLU A 8 -14.16 2.95 4.25
N GLY A 9 -13.13 3.08 5.10
CA GLY A 9 -13.28 3.26 6.55
C GLY A 9 -13.73 2.03 7.36
N ASP A 10 -13.89 0.85 6.75
CA ASP A 10 -14.37 -0.35 7.46
C ASP A 10 -13.30 -1.08 8.31
N GLY A 11 -12.06 -0.59 8.29
CA GLY A 11 -10.94 -1.14 9.07
C GLY A 11 -10.53 -2.58 8.70
N GLY A 12 -11.07 -3.15 7.63
CA GLY A 12 -10.81 -4.55 7.26
C GLY A 12 -9.94 -4.70 6.02
N THR A 13 -9.20 -5.81 5.96
CA THR A 13 -8.39 -6.18 4.79
C THR A 13 -9.27 -6.91 3.78
N PRO A 14 -9.24 -6.55 2.48
CA PRO A 14 -10.15 -7.14 1.51
C PRO A 14 -9.79 -8.60 1.25
N ARG A 15 -10.76 -9.50 1.35
CA ARG A 15 -10.62 -10.90 0.92
C ARG A 15 -10.61 -10.95 -0.60
N GLY A 16 -9.69 -11.72 -1.19
CA GLY A 16 -9.62 -11.86 -2.64
C GLY A 16 -8.25 -12.29 -3.16
N VAL A 17 -8.12 -12.25 -4.48
CA VAL A 17 -6.86 -12.51 -5.20
C VAL A 17 -6.41 -11.22 -5.84
N PHE A 18 -5.24 -10.75 -5.45
CA PHE A 18 -4.64 -9.51 -5.93
C PHE A 18 -3.29 -9.77 -6.59
N ARG A 19 -2.84 -8.82 -7.42
CA ARG A 19 -1.50 -8.83 -8.02
C ARG A 19 -0.69 -7.64 -7.52
N PRO A 20 0.60 -7.85 -7.20
CA PRO A 20 1.49 -6.73 -6.91
C PRO A 20 1.71 -5.90 -8.18
N ARG A 21 1.64 -4.58 -8.04
CA ARG A 21 1.79 -3.61 -9.12
C ARG A 21 3.19 -3.01 -9.17
N ARG A 22 3.66 -2.52 -8.01
CA ARG A 22 4.99 -1.94 -7.84
C ARG A 22 5.38 -1.90 -6.36
N LEU A 23 6.67 -1.69 -6.12
CA LEU A 23 7.21 -1.36 -4.81
C LEU A 23 7.44 0.15 -4.71
N TRP A 24 6.95 0.78 -3.66
CA TRP A 24 7.36 2.12 -3.23
C TRP A 24 8.35 1.99 -2.07
N TRP A 25 9.41 2.80 -2.07
CA TRP A 25 10.50 2.66 -1.10
C TRP A 25 11.09 4.01 -0.66
N ARG A 26 11.39 4.12 0.64
CA ARG A 26 12.11 5.25 1.25
C ARG A 26 13.62 5.16 1.00
N ALA A 27 14.07 5.80 -0.10
CA ALA A 27 15.48 5.84 -0.51
C ALA A 27 16.41 6.53 0.50
N ASP A 28 15.86 7.42 1.32
CA ASP A 28 16.56 8.10 2.42
C ASP A 28 16.76 7.22 3.66
N ARG A 29 16.04 6.08 3.79
CA ARG A 29 16.09 5.21 4.98
C ARG A 29 16.66 3.83 4.72
N LEU A 30 16.46 3.30 3.52
CA LEU A 30 16.82 1.93 3.18
C LEU A 30 17.55 1.86 1.85
N PRO A 31 18.51 0.93 1.69
CA PRO A 31 19.05 0.60 0.38
C PRO A 31 17.95 0.03 -0.52
N ARG A 32 18.12 0.16 -1.84
CA ARG A 32 17.17 -0.36 -2.82
C ARG A 32 16.91 -1.86 -2.58
N PRO A 33 15.64 -2.28 -2.37
CA PRO A 33 15.33 -3.69 -2.17
C PRO A 33 15.54 -4.52 -3.44
N GLY A 34 16.03 -5.75 -3.28
CA GLY A 34 16.04 -6.73 -4.37
C GLY A 34 14.63 -7.22 -4.67
N THR A 35 14.12 -6.96 -5.86
CA THR A 35 12.80 -7.40 -6.32
C THR A 35 12.71 -7.35 -7.85
N SER A 36 11.84 -8.19 -8.41
CA SER A 36 11.49 -8.15 -9.85
C SER A 36 10.30 -7.21 -10.14
N LEU A 37 9.72 -6.57 -9.12
CA LEU A 37 8.68 -5.57 -9.31
C LEU A 37 9.26 -4.24 -9.84
N PRO A 38 8.47 -3.46 -10.59
CA PRO A 38 8.77 -2.04 -10.80
C PRO A 38 8.95 -1.36 -9.45
N VAL A 39 9.95 -0.48 -9.32
CA VAL A 39 10.26 0.21 -8.06
C VAL A 39 10.19 1.71 -8.24
N CYS A 40 9.47 2.38 -7.34
CA CYS A 40 9.37 3.83 -7.24
C CYS A 40 9.96 4.32 -5.91
N ARG A 41 10.66 5.46 -5.94
CA ARG A 41 11.12 6.14 -4.72
C ARG A 41 9.96 6.97 -4.17
N ILE A 42 9.77 6.95 -2.86
CA ILE A 42 8.80 7.82 -2.18
C ILE A 42 9.42 9.21 -2.03
N ALA A 43 8.85 10.20 -2.72
CA ALA A 43 9.17 11.62 -2.60
C ALA A 43 8.37 12.29 -1.47
N ALA A 44 8.72 13.53 -1.12
CA ALA A 44 8.08 14.26 0.00
C ALA A 44 6.62 14.67 -0.28
N ASP A 45 6.28 14.81 -1.55
CA ASP A 45 4.98 15.22 -2.05
C ASP A 45 4.10 14.04 -2.49
N ASP A 46 4.61 12.80 -2.43
CA ASP A 46 3.83 11.61 -2.80
C ASP A 46 2.72 11.34 -1.77
N ALA A 47 1.50 11.19 -2.29
CA ALA A 47 0.31 10.88 -1.53
C ALA A 47 -0.60 9.90 -2.29
N TRP A 48 -1.61 9.38 -1.60
CA TRP A 48 -2.64 8.52 -2.19
C TRP A 48 -4.02 9.13 -2.03
N CYS A 49 -4.83 9.04 -3.09
CA CYS A 49 -6.18 9.58 -3.08
C CYS A 49 -7.13 8.59 -2.39
N GLU A 50 -7.64 8.97 -1.22
CA GLU A 50 -8.67 8.20 -0.51
C GLU A 50 -10.08 8.80 -0.65
N ASP A 51 -10.20 10.00 -1.23
CA ASP A 51 -11.49 10.69 -1.40
C ASP A 51 -12.32 10.04 -2.53
N PRO A 52 -13.48 9.40 -2.22
CA PRO A 52 -14.33 8.79 -3.23
C PRO A 52 -14.95 9.79 -4.23
N ALA A 53 -14.99 11.09 -3.90
CA ALA A 53 -15.50 12.15 -4.77
C ALA A 53 -14.44 12.67 -5.76
N ASP A 54 -13.16 12.43 -5.50
CA ASP A 54 -12.08 12.85 -6.40
C ASP A 54 -11.96 11.89 -7.61
N ARG A 55 -11.80 12.45 -8.81
CA ARG A 55 -11.59 11.68 -10.06
C ARG A 55 -10.31 10.82 -10.02
N ARG A 56 -9.38 11.15 -9.13
CA ARG A 56 -8.13 10.45 -8.87
C ARG A 56 -8.26 9.40 -7.77
N TYR A 57 -9.48 9.10 -7.27
CA TYR A 57 -9.71 8.10 -6.23
C TYR A 57 -8.85 6.86 -6.42
N ASN A 58 -8.27 6.36 -5.33
CA ASN A 58 -7.39 5.20 -5.25
C ASN A 58 -6.20 5.22 -6.25
N ARG A 59 -5.59 6.40 -6.47
CA ARG A 59 -4.39 6.61 -7.28
C ARG A 59 -3.32 7.40 -6.51
N PRO A 60 -2.04 7.26 -6.89
CA PRO A 60 -1.02 8.18 -6.41
C PRO A 60 -1.27 9.58 -6.97
N LEU A 61 -1.06 10.60 -6.14
CA LEU A 61 -1.05 12.01 -6.52
C LEU A 61 0.09 12.75 -5.82
N LYS A 62 0.28 14.02 -6.21
CA LYS A 62 1.21 14.93 -5.54
C LYS A 62 0.43 15.95 -4.72
N MET A 63 0.89 16.19 -3.49
CA MET A 63 0.28 17.15 -2.58
C MET A 63 1.30 18.20 -2.13
N ALA A 64 0.88 19.46 -2.10
CA ALA A 64 1.71 20.57 -1.65
C ALA A 64 2.07 20.41 -0.16
N ALA A 65 3.14 21.06 0.30
CA ALA A 65 3.49 21.05 1.71
C ALA A 65 2.34 21.67 2.54
N GLY A 66 1.96 21.01 3.65
CA GLY A 66 0.86 21.45 4.51
C GLY A 66 -0.55 21.06 4.05
N GLU A 67 -0.72 20.56 2.83
CA GLU A 67 -2.01 20.02 2.36
C GLU A 67 -2.35 18.72 3.13
N ALA A 68 -3.58 18.60 3.60
CA ALA A 68 -4.05 17.43 4.37
C ALA A 68 -4.45 16.28 3.44
N GLY A 69 -3.98 15.07 3.72
CA GLY A 69 -4.27 13.86 2.94
C GLY A 69 -3.35 12.69 3.32
N ASP A 70 -3.57 11.52 2.72
CA ASP A 70 -2.76 10.33 3.03
C ASP A 70 -1.40 10.39 2.30
N ARG A 71 -0.37 10.81 3.05
CA ARG A 71 0.99 10.92 2.52
C ARG A 71 1.70 9.58 2.54
N LEU A 72 2.38 9.25 1.43
CA LEU A 72 3.24 8.07 1.36
C LEU A 72 4.53 8.26 2.18
N ARG A 73 5.05 9.49 2.26
CA ARG A 73 6.21 9.81 3.10
C ARG A 73 5.79 10.08 4.55
N ARG A 74 5.82 9.05 5.37
CA ARG A 74 5.50 9.11 6.80
C ARG A 74 6.73 9.33 7.68
N ASP A 75 6.55 9.97 8.83
CA ASP A 75 7.60 10.08 9.84
C ASP A 75 7.85 8.74 10.54
N ASP A 76 6.81 7.92 10.71
CA ASP A 76 6.96 6.53 11.14
C ASP A 76 7.54 5.64 10.02
N HIS A 77 7.90 4.41 10.39
CA HIS A 77 8.56 3.46 9.48
C HIS A 77 7.61 2.58 8.67
N LEU A 78 6.29 2.76 8.80
CA LEU A 78 5.34 1.81 8.21
C LEU A 78 5.44 1.78 6.69
N TYR A 79 5.65 2.94 6.09
CA TYR A 79 5.71 3.13 4.65
C TYR A 79 7.15 3.22 4.13
N ASP A 80 8.12 2.71 4.89
CA ASP A 80 9.49 2.57 4.37
C ASP A 80 9.55 1.62 3.15
N LEU A 81 8.62 0.65 3.12
CA LEU A 81 8.38 -0.28 2.02
C LEU A 81 6.86 -0.45 1.85
N ILE A 82 6.33 -0.15 0.66
CA ILE A 82 4.92 -0.35 0.30
C ILE A 82 4.84 -1.20 -0.96
N VAL A 83 4.19 -2.35 -0.89
CA VAL A 83 3.77 -3.08 -2.09
C VAL A 83 2.36 -2.63 -2.45
N GLU A 84 2.26 -1.92 -3.57
CA GLU A 84 0.98 -1.59 -4.20
C GLU A 84 0.38 -2.88 -4.74
N ILE A 85 -0.85 -3.21 -4.36
CA ILE A 85 -1.62 -4.31 -4.94
C ILE A 85 -2.77 -3.77 -5.79
N ASP A 86 -3.29 -4.57 -6.71
CA ASP A 86 -4.32 -4.16 -7.66
C ASP A 86 -5.75 -4.06 -7.07
N HIS A 87 -5.87 -3.89 -5.75
CA HIS A 87 -7.14 -3.73 -5.07
C HIS A 87 -7.90 -2.47 -5.55
N ASN A 88 -9.14 -2.67 -5.99
CA ASN A 88 -10.03 -1.62 -6.49
C ASN A 88 -9.38 -0.75 -7.58
N THR A 89 -8.66 -1.39 -8.52
CA THR A 89 -7.98 -0.70 -9.62
C THR A 89 -8.70 -0.80 -10.96
N ARG A 90 -9.38 -1.93 -11.27
CA ARG A 90 -10.05 -2.19 -12.57
C ARG A 90 -11.25 -3.14 -12.43
N PRO A 91 -12.50 -2.70 -12.65
CA PRO A 91 -12.90 -1.29 -12.63
C PRO A 91 -12.66 -0.70 -11.25
N ARG A 92 -12.38 0.60 -11.22
CA ARG A 92 -12.24 1.34 -9.97
C ARG A 92 -13.60 1.90 -9.56
N ILE A 93 -14.04 1.58 -8.35
CA ILE A 93 -15.36 1.91 -7.85
C ILE A 93 -15.21 2.71 -6.56
N ALA A 94 -15.71 3.94 -6.56
CA ALA A 94 -15.71 4.84 -5.41
C ALA A 94 -16.28 4.15 -4.16
N GLY A 95 -15.62 4.34 -3.01
CA GLY A 95 -16.06 3.80 -1.72
C GLY A 95 -15.81 2.29 -1.51
N ARG A 96 -15.24 1.57 -2.49
CA ARG A 96 -14.86 0.14 -2.36
C ARG A 96 -13.46 -0.08 -1.77
N GLY A 97 -12.96 0.90 -1.02
CA GLY A 97 -11.64 0.89 -0.39
C GLY A 97 -10.55 1.46 -1.30
N SER A 98 -9.64 2.18 -0.67
CA SER A 98 -8.45 2.77 -1.27
C SER A 98 -7.22 2.47 -0.41
N ALA A 99 -6.04 2.84 -0.89
CA ALA A 99 -4.76 2.72 -0.18
C ALA A 99 -4.48 1.34 0.45
N VAL A 100 -5.03 0.25 -0.11
CA VAL A 100 -4.77 -1.09 0.42
C VAL A 100 -3.40 -1.56 -0.07
N PHE A 101 -2.47 -1.64 0.86
CA PHE A 101 -1.08 -2.01 0.61
C PHE A 101 -0.60 -3.17 1.48
N ILE A 102 0.54 -3.75 1.10
CA ILE A 102 1.39 -4.50 2.04
C ILE A 102 2.51 -3.56 2.50
N HIS A 103 2.64 -3.35 3.80
CA HIS A 103 3.63 -2.43 4.37
C HIS A 103 4.28 -2.98 5.64
N LEU A 104 5.22 -2.23 6.23
CA LEU A 104 5.89 -2.66 7.46
C LEU A 104 4.95 -2.61 8.66
N ALA A 105 4.98 -3.65 9.47
CA ALA A 105 4.24 -3.69 10.72
C ALA A 105 4.82 -2.76 11.80
N ARG A 106 3.95 -2.20 12.64
CA ARG A 106 4.37 -1.62 13.93
C ARG A 106 5.00 -2.71 14.81
N PRO A 107 5.93 -2.34 15.73
CA PRO A 107 6.34 -3.24 16.80
C PRO A 107 5.11 -3.84 17.50
N GLY A 108 5.14 -5.15 17.79
CA GLY A 108 4.00 -5.84 18.39
C GLY A 108 2.83 -6.19 17.45
N LEU A 109 2.96 -5.97 16.13
CA LEU A 109 1.94 -6.34 15.13
C LEU A 109 0.55 -5.74 15.41
N ALA A 110 0.51 -4.48 15.87
CA ALA A 110 -0.75 -3.79 16.13
C ALA A 110 -1.69 -3.78 14.90
N PRO A 111 -3.03 -3.79 15.09
CA PRO A 111 -4.01 -3.83 14.01
C PRO A 111 -3.82 -2.69 12.99
N THR A 112 -4.07 -2.98 11.72
CA THR A 112 -4.10 -2.00 10.62
C THR A 112 -5.51 -1.54 10.33
N ALA A 113 -5.66 -0.37 9.71
CA ALA A 113 -6.94 0.15 9.21
C ALA A 113 -7.41 -0.52 7.88
N GLY A 114 -6.93 -1.74 7.59
CA GLY A 114 -7.29 -2.51 6.39
C GLY A 114 -6.13 -2.86 5.45
N CYS A 115 -4.94 -2.30 5.67
CA CYS A 115 -3.72 -2.75 5.01
C CYS A 115 -3.20 -4.09 5.56
N ILE A 116 -2.20 -4.67 4.89
CA ILE A 116 -1.50 -5.87 5.35
C ILE A 116 -0.17 -5.44 5.95
N ALA A 117 -0.04 -5.56 7.27
CA ALA A 117 1.21 -5.30 7.97
C ALA A 117 2.08 -6.56 8.03
N MET A 118 3.37 -6.43 7.72
CA MET A 118 4.34 -7.53 7.80
C MET A 118 5.65 -7.09 8.45
N PRO A 119 6.30 -7.95 9.26
CA PRO A 119 7.64 -7.67 9.76
C PRO A 119 8.64 -7.44 8.62
N LYS A 120 9.57 -6.49 8.81
CA LYS A 120 10.56 -6.08 7.78
C LYS A 120 11.31 -7.24 7.15
N ALA A 121 11.77 -8.20 7.95
CA ALA A 121 12.50 -9.37 7.45
C ALA A 121 11.63 -10.23 6.51
N ARG A 122 10.37 -10.46 6.87
CA ARG A 122 9.42 -11.23 6.04
C ARG A 122 9.06 -10.46 4.77
N LEU A 123 8.84 -9.15 4.85
CA LEU A 123 8.53 -8.35 3.66
C LEU A 123 9.71 -8.34 2.69
N ARG A 124 10.95 -8.22 3.17
CA ARG A 124 12.14 -8.32 2.32
C ARG A 124 12.28 -9.69 1.66
N HIS A 125 12.01 -10.76 2.42
CA HIS A 125 12.02 -12.12 1.88
C HIS A 125 10.94 -12.31 0.79
N LEU A 126 9.73 -11.75 1.01
CA LEU A 126 8.67 -11.74 0.01
C LEU A 126 9.11 -10.98 -1.25
N LEU A 127 9.64 -9.76 -1.10
CA LEU A 127 10.08 -8.92 -2.22
C LEU A 127 11.10 -9.59 -3.14
N ALA A 128 12.01 -10.39 -2.58
CA ALA A 128 13.01 -11.15 -3.33
C ALA A 128 12.41 -12.28 -4.20
N LYS A 129 11.15 -12.66 -3.97
CA LYS A 129 10.48 -13.80 -4.63
C LYS A 129 9.29 -13.41 -5.50
N ILE A 130 8.78 -12.19 -5.37
CA ILE A 130 7.58 -11.75 -6.11
C ILE A 130 7.93 -10.92 -7.34
N GLY A 131 7.06 -11.00 -8.34
CA GLY A 131 7.10 -10.22 -9.58
C GLY A 131 5.70 -9.95 -10.12
N ALA A 132 5.61 -9.37 -11.32
CA ALA A 132 4.32 -8.95 -11.90
C ALA A 132 3.32 -10.10 -12.13
N GLY A 133 3.81 -11.35 -12.26
CA GLY A 133 2.98 -12.55 -12.41
C GLY A 133 2.48 -13.15 -11.09
N THR A 134 2.95 -12.67 -9.93
CA THR A 134 2.59 -13.23 -8.63
C THR A 134 1.12 -12.96 -8.30
N ARG A 135 0.47 -13.95 -7.68
CA ARG A 135 -0.87 -13.80 -7.08
C ARG A 135 -0.77 -13.78 -5.55
N ILE A 136 -1.40 -12.79 -4.95
CA ILE A 136 -1.51 -12.59 -3.50
C ILE A 136 -2.93 -12.99 -3.12
N VAL A 137 -3.08 -14.01 -2.28
CA VAL A 137 -4.40 -14.51 -1.85
C VAL A 137 -4.61 -14.12 -0.40
N ILE A 138 -5.67 -13.34 -0.15
CA ILE A 138 -6.10 -12.93 1.19
C ILE A 138 -7.38 -13.71 1.49
N ARG A 139 -7.36 -14.52 2.55
CA ARG A 139 -8.44 -15.46 2.88
C ARG A 139 -8.77 -15.49 4.35
#